data_AF-R9NEU7-F1
#
_entry.id   AF-R9NEU7-F1
#
_cell.length_a   1.000
_cell.length_b   1.000
_cell.length_c   1.000
_cell.angle_alpha   90.00
_cell.angle_beta   90.00
_cell.angle_gamma   90.00
#
_symmetry.space_group_name_H-M   'P 1'
#
loop_
_entity.id
_entity.type
_entity.pdbx_description
1 polymer ?
#
loop_
_entity_poly.entity_id
_entity_poly.type
_entity_poly.pdbx_seq_one_letter_code
_entity_poly.pdbx_strand_id
1 'polypeptide(L)'
;MKKKTQILLISLWGLAVAGSRILYFSLNRRPVVDTYEYFANAMIQVEKSSAPFTSGLAYAYTEFLSRLLRFTGNRIEAVSIFQMITQILWIIFLFAGISMIFGKLAAVVSMTILAALPVIFNSMLEPSTENFYMLHLSLVLMLLGVFSMQTRKKGWFERRIYELYLLTAGFYLGVICIWNYTGFSLLLIGVYIIICNYVLLKEKIKAQKEKKEEKPKNQIMRVFYQGFWLLFGIFAGMFTTLMKYTGRTGQTLGQQFDWWMIQLRSFPNRCQDISTWLIVVLVMSVFIGILCNMVFFAVKKKKAGQAEENNKVLEEAAESPEEESDMEETHEGYVTTADGRQIKLLDNPLPVPKKHVKREMRFDFDFEDEGKKENCIEEKSDFDIEISENDDFDLI
;
A
#
# COMPACT_ATOMS: atom_id res chain seq x y z
N MET A 1 6.47 1.00 -17.38
CA MET A 1 7.77 0.81 -16.66
C MET A 1 7.94 -0.64 -16.24
N LYS A 2 9.11 -1.23 -16.46
CA LYS A 2 9.44 -2.58 -15.98
C LYS A 2 9.46 -2.59 -14.44
N LYS A 3 8.97 -3.67 -13.81
CA LYS A 3 8.87 -3.83 -12.34
C LYS A 3 10.19 -3.55 -11.60
N LYS A 4 11.32 -3.97 -12.20
CA LYS A 4 12.68 -3.73 -11.67
C LYS A 4 13.01 -2.23 -11.55
N THR A 5 12.68 -1.44 -12.58
CA THR A 5 12.92 0.02 -12.59
C THR A 5 12.13 0.74 -11.50
N GLN A 6 10.89 0.30 -11.23
CA GLN A 6 10.08 0.89 -10.15
C GLN A 6 10.68 0.63 -8.76
N ILE A 7 11.16 -0.58 -8.51
CA ILE A 7 11.79 -0.94 -7.23
C ILE A 7 13.04 -0.10 -7.01
N LEU A 8 13.87 0.05 -8.05
CA LEU A 8 15.08 0.86 -8.00
C LEU A 8 14.78 2.33 -7.67
N LEU A 9 13.78 2.94 -8.32
CA LEU A 9 13.41 4.33 -8.05
C LEU A 9 12.87 4.54 -6.63
N ILE A 10 12.09 3.60 -6.10
CA ILE A 10 11.58 3.69 -4.72
C ILE A 10 12.74 3.54 -3.72
N SER A 11 13.69 2.65 -3.99
CA SER A 11 14.89 2.50 -3.16
C SER A 11 15.73 3.78 -3.16
N LEU A 12 15.97 4.36 -4.35
CA LEU A 12 16.68 5.63 -4.49
C LEU A 12 15.97 6.78 -3.76
N TRP A 13 14.64 6.84 -3.83
CA TRP A 13 13.85 7.82 -3.10
C TRP A 13 14.01 7.66 -1.58
N GLY A 14 13.96 6.42 -1.07
CA GLY A 14 14.19 6.14 0.35
C GLY A 14 15.59 6.54 0.81
N LEU A 15 16.62 6.26 -0.01
CA LEU A 15 17.99 6.71 0.25
C LEU A 15 18.13 8.23 0.21
N ALA A 16 17.45 8.91 -0.72
CA ALA A 16 17.45 10.37 -0.78
C ALA A 16 16.76 10.99 0.45
N VAL A 17 15.68 10.40 0.94
CA VAL A 17 15.04 10.79 2.20
C VAL A 17 16.03 10.62 3.35
N ALA A 18 16.60 9.43 3.55
CA ALA A 18 17.54 9.20 4.65
C ALA A 18 18.78 10.12 4.57
N GLY A 19 19.39 10.21 3.38
CA GLY A 19 20.57 11.03 3.12
C GLY A 19 20.33 12.51 3.36
N SER A 20 19.17 13.05 2.94
CA SER A 20 18.84 14.46 3.18
C SER A 20 18.68 14.78 4.68
N ARG A 21 18.16 13.85 5.49
CA ARG A 21 18.06 14.04 6.95
C ARG A 21 19.42 14.02 7.62
N ILE A 22 20.23 13.02 7.26
CA ILE A 22 21.60 12.90 7.78
C ILE A 22 22.40 14.14 7.42
N LEU A 23 22.35 14.57 6.16
CA LEU A 23 23.05 15.77 5.70
C LEU A 23 22.56 17.03 6.43
N TYR A 24 21.24 17.21 6.56
CA TYR A 24 20.68 18.35 7.29
C TYR A 24 21.14 18.34 8.76
N PHE A 25 21.10 17.19 9.42
CA PHE A 25 21.55 17.03 10.79
C PHE A 25 23.05 17.32 10.95
N SER A 26 23.90 16.83 10.04
CA SER A 26 25.35 17.06 10.09
C SER A 26 25.77 18.50 9.79
N LEU A 27 25.06 19.18 8.88
CA LEU A 27 25.37 20.56 8.50
C LEU A 27 24.80 21.58 9.49
N ASN A 28 23.68 21.27 10.13
CA ASN A 28 23.01 22.21 11.02
C ASN A 28 23.59 22.15 12.43
N ARG A 29 24.49 23.08 12.75
CA ARG A 29 25.16 23.19 14.07
C ARG A 29 24.34 23.93 15.13
N ARG A 30 23.02 24.01 14.98
CA ARG A 30 22.18 24.66 15.98
C ARG A 30 22.15 23.82 17.26
N PRO A 31 22.25 24.44 18.44
CA PRO A 31 22.07 23.71 19.69
C PRO A 31 20.64 23.16 19.75
N VAL A 32 20.52 21.95 20.29
CA VAL A 32 19.23 21.29 20.53
C VAL A 32 18.57 21.99 21.72
N VAL A 33 17.35 22.48 21.51
CA VAL A 33 16.60 23.23 22.54
C VAL A 33 15.44 22.40 23.04
N ASP A 34 15.42 22.08 24.34
CA ASP A 34 14.35 21.32 24.98
C ASP A 34 13.16 22.24 25.34
N THR A 35 12.46 22.75 24.31
CA THR A 35 11.36 23.73 24.46
C THR A 35 10.24 23.24 25.38
N TYR A 36 9.98 21.93 25.41
CA TYR A 36 8.86 21.32 26.13
C TYR A 36 9.29 20.54 27.38
N GLU A 37 10.56 20.66 27.79
CA GLU A 37 11.14 20.02 28.96
C GLU A 37 11.03 18.47 28.94
N TYR A 38 10.87 17.86 27.77
CA TYR A 38 10.76 16.39 27.66
C TYR A 38 12.09 15.72 27.98
N PHE A 39 13.21 16.30 27.53
CA PHE A 39 14.51 15.78 27.87
C PHE A 39 14.81 15.98 29.36
N ALA A 40 14.54 17.17 29.90
CA ALA A 40 14.71 17.48 31.32
C ALA A 40 14.00 16.48 32.24
N ASN A 41 12.76 16.11 31.90
CA ASN A 41 11.94 15.18 32.66
C ASN A 41 12.27 13.70 32.40
N ALA A 42 12.97 13.38 31.32
CA ALA A 42 13.41 12.01 31.02
C ALA A 42 14.80 11.68 31.59
N MET A 43 15.62 12.70 31.87
CA MET A 43 16.96 12.54 32.41
C MET A 43 16.97 11.71 33.70
N ILE A 44 17.99 10.87 33.83
CA ILE A 44 18.20 10.09 35.05
C ILE A 44 18.79 11.03 36.09
N GLN A 45 18.01 11.34 37.10
CA GLN A 45 18.39 12.22 38.22
C GLN A 45 18.60 11.39 39.49
N VAL A 46 19.51 11.86 40.35
CA VAL A 46 19.82 11.24 41.65
C VAL A 46 18.65 11.41 42.61
N GLU A 47 18.00 12.56 42.58
CA GLU A 47 16.78 12.84 43.32
C GLU A 47 15.56 12.68 42.40
N LYS A 48 14.54 11.97 42.87
CA LYS A 48 13.39 11.61 42.05
C LYS A 48 12.48 12.84 41.92
N SER A 49 12.68 13.63 40.87
CA SER A 49 11.77 14.71 40.49
C SER A 49 10.33 14.18 40.38
N SER A 50 9.35 14.97 40.84
CA SER A 50 7.92 14.67 40.68
C SER A 50 7.62 14.48 39.20
N ALA A 51 7.13 13.31 38.79
CA ALA A 51 6.85 13.02 37.38
C ALA A 51 5.72 13.94 36.87
N PRO A 52 6.00 14.98 36.05
CA PRO A 52 4.97 15.93 35.65
C PRO A 52 4.00 15.32 34.64
N PHE A 53 4.46 14.31 33.89
CA PHE A 53 3.64 13.54 32.96
C PHE A 53 3.21 12.23 33.60
N THR A 54 1.90 12.07 33.77
CA THR A 54 1.30 10.88 34.40
C THR A 54 0.45 10.05 33.44
N SER A 55 0.09 10.61 32.27
CA SER A 55 -0.74 9.98 31.24
C SER A 55 -0.51 10.63 29.86
N GLY A 56 -1.04 10.00 28.81
CA GLY A 56 -1.04 10.54 27.44
C GLY A 56 0.29 10.39 26.68
N LEU A 57 0.41 11.12 25.57
CA LEU A 57 1.54 11.06 24.65
C LEU A 57 2.85 11.58 25.26
N ALA A 58 2.82 12.72 25.96
CA ALA A 58 3.99 13.23 26.68
C ALA A 58 4.57 12.19 27.66
N TYR A 59 3.71 11.49 28.40
CA TYR A 59 4.16 10.42 29.29
C TYR A 59 4.78 9.25 28.53
N ALA A 60 4.13 8.76 27.47
CA ALA A 60 4.66 7.65 26.67
C ALA A 60 6.04 7.98 26.06
N TYR A 61 6.19 9.21 25.55
CA TYR A 61 7.45 9.70 24.98
C TYR A 61 8.54 9.83 26.04
N THR A 62 8.27 10.45 27.19
CA THR A 62 9.26 10.62 28.25
C THR A 62 9.63 9.29 28.92
N GLU A 63 8.69 8.35 29.05
CA GLU A 63 8.98 6.99 29.51
C GLU A 63 9.94 6.27 28.54
N PHE A 64 9.70 6.40 27.24
CA PHE A 64 10.60 5.85 26.22
C PHE A 64 11.98 6.52 26.26
N LEU A 65 12.00 7.86 26.36
CA LEU A 65 13.23 8.63 26.38
C LEU A 65 14.09 8.30 27.60
N SER A 66 13.48 8.12 28.78
CA SER A 66 14.19 7.69 29.99
C SER A 66 14.86 6.33 29.80
N ARG A 67 14.21 5.39 29.09
CA ARG A 67 14.83 4.10 28.75
C ARG A 67 15.99 4.27 27.78
N LEU A 68 15.87 5.13 26.77
CA LEU A 68 16.95 5.43 25.84
C LEU A 68 18.18 6.02 26.57
N LEU A 69 17.96 7.00 27.46
CA LEU A 69 19.01 7.68 28.20
C LEU A 69 19.72 6.76 29.20
N ARG A 70 19.11 5.66 29.65
CA ARG A 70 19.80 4.60 30.43
C ARG A 70 20.93 3.94 29.65
N PHE A 71 20.81 3.86 28.33
CA PHE A 71 21.82 3.24 27.47
C PHE A 71 22.80 4.28 26.92
N THR A 72 22.33 5.47 26.58
CA THR A 72 23.15 6.50 25.92
C THR A 72 23.78 7.52 26.89
N GLY A 73 23.35 7.52 28.15
CA GLY A 73 23.59 8.58 29.12
C GLY A 73 22.70 9.81 28.88
N ASN A 74 22.72 10.76 29.82
CA ASN A 74 21.97 12.03 29.79
C ASN A 74 22.54 13.01 28.74
N ARG A 75 22.53 12.62 27.46
CA ARG A 75 23.02 13.42 26.34
C ARG A 75 21.86 13.87 25.46
N ILE A 76 21.65 15.17 25.32
CA ILE A 76 20.58 15.73 24.48
C ILE A 76 20.80 15.41 22.98
N GLU A 77 22.06 15.24 22.58
CA GLU A 77 22.45 14.80 21.23
C GLU A 77 21.87 13.43 20.88
N ALA A 78 21.81 12.50 21.84
CA ALA A 78 21.25 11.17 21.64
C ALA A 78 19.74 11.24 21.34
N VAL A 79 19.04 12.19 21.94
CA VAL A 79 17.62 12.45 21.68
C VAL A 79 17.41 12.90 20.24
N SER A 80 18.29 13.76 19.74
CA SER A 80 18.19 14.29 18.38
C SER A 80 18.51 13.23 17.33
N ILE A 81 19.52 12.38 17.58
CA ILE A 81 19.79 11.20 16.75
C ILE A 81 18.57 10.27 16.73
N PHE A 82 17.96 10.02 17.90
CA PHE A 82 16.75 9.21 17.99
C PHE A 82 15.59 9.82 17.18
N GLN A 83 15.38 11.14 17.25
CA GLN A 83 14.35 11.81 16.46
C GLN A 83 14.60 11.72 14.97
N MET A 84 15.85 11.89 14.52
CA MET A 84 16.22 11.72 13.12
C MET A 84 15.92 10.30 12.63
N ILE A 85 16.34 9.28 13.38
CA ILE A 85 16.08 7.87 13.05
C ILE A 85 14.57 7.61 12.99
N THR A 86 13.84 8.05 14.03
CA THR A 86 12.38 7.95 14.12
C THR A 86 11.72 8.62 12.93
N GLN A 87 12.24 9.78 12.49
CA GLN A 87 11.72 10.51 11.34
C GLN A 87 11.87 9.75 10.03
N ILE A 88 13.05 9.19 9.79
CA ILE A 88 13.31 8.37 8.60
C ILE A 88 12.37 7.17 8.58
N LEU A 89 12.25 6.46 9.71
CA LEU A 89 11.40 5.28 9.83
C LEU A 89 9.93 5.60 9.58
N TRP A 90 9.39 6.66 10.18
CA TRP A 90 7.97 6.97 10.01
C TRP A 90 7.64 7.44 8.60
N ILE A 91 8.54 8.14 7.91
CA ILE A 91 8.36 8.49 6.49
C ILE A 91 8.30 7.23 5.62
N ILE A 92 9.16 6.24 5.88
CA ILE A 92 9.18 4.97 5.14
C ILE A 92 7.90 4.17 5.41
N PHE A 93 7.48 4.04 6.67
CA PHE A 93 6.24 3.32 7.01
C PHE A 93 5.00 4.02 6.46
N LEU A 94 4.97 5.36 6.50
CA LEU A 94 3.86 6.13 5.95
C LEU A 94 3.78 5.98 4.44
N PHE A 95 4.92 6.04 3.74
CA PHE A 95 5.01 5.71 2.32
C PHE A 95 4.44 4.31 2.03
N ALA A 96 4.88 3.30 2.79
CA ALA A 96 4.42 1.93 2.61
C ALA A 96 2.90 1.81 2.80
N GLY A 97 2.35 2.35 3.90
CA GLY A 97 0.91 2.36 4.19
C GLY A 97 0.07 3.03 3.09
N ILE A 98 0.42 4.26 2.70
CA ILE A 98 -0.28 4.99 1.63
C ILE A 98 -0.16 4.24 0.30
N SER A 99 1.02 3.69 -0.02
CA SER A 99 1.26 3.00 -1.29
C SER A 99 0.42 1.74 -1.43
N MET A 100 0.19 1.05 -0.30
CA MET A 100 -0.67 -0.11 -0.25
C MET A 100 -2.13 0.32 -0.38
N ILE A 101 -2.62 1.29 0.41
CA ILE A 101 -4.05 1.62 0.44
C ILE A 101 -4.49 2.41 -0.79
N PHE A 102 -3.82 3.52 -1.09
CA PHE A 102 -4.21 4.50 -2.11
C PHE A 102 -3.42 4.39 -3.41
N GLY A 103 -2.31 3.64 -3.40
CA GLY A 103 -1.47 3.39 -4.58
C GLY A 103 -0.13 4.12 -4.55
N LYS A 104 0.81 3.61 -5.34
CA LYS A 104 2.22 4.07 -5.32
C LYS A 104 2.39 5.54 -5.67
N LEU A 105 1.63 6.05 -6.64
CA LEU A 105 1.75 7.45 -7.06
C LEU A 105 1.31 8.40 -5.94
N ALA A 106 0.21 8.07 -5.25
CA ALA A 106 -0.24 8.84 -4.09
C ALA A 106 0.85 8.92 -3.02
N ALA A 107 1.47 7.77 -2.69
CA ALA A 107 2.55 7.73 -1.72
C ALA A 107 3.78 8.56 -2.14
N VAL A 108 4.23 8.46 -3.40
CA VAL A 108 5.38 9.24 -3.87
C VAL A 108 5.10 10.73 -3.77
N VAL A 109 3.93 11.20 -4.22
CA VAL A 109 3.57 12.62 -4.20
C VAL A 109 3.44 13.13 -2.76
N SER A 110 2.61 12.48 -1.93
CA SER A 110 2.39 12.89 -0.54
C SER A 110 3.69 12.93 0.26
N MET A 111 4.49 11.88 0.14
CA MET A 111 5.70 11.76 0.94
C MET A 111 6.82 12.66 0.44
N THR A 112 6.89 12.98 -0.85
CA THR A 112 7.89 13.94 -1.36
C THR A 112 7.57 15.35 -0.88
N ILE A 113 6.30 15.76 -0.90
CA ILE A 113 5.88 17.05 -0.34
C ILE A 113 6.25 17.11 1.14
N LEU A 114 5.82 16.11 1.91
CA LEU A 114 6.07 16.07 3.35
C LEU A 114 7.58 16.04 3.66
N ALA A 115 8.34 15.25 2.90
CA ALA A 115 9.76 15.09 3.10
C ALA A 115 10.58 16.35 2.70
N ALA A 116 10.04 17.25 1.90
CA ALA A 116 10.71 18.48 1.49
C ALA A 116 10.40 19.68 2.41
N LEU A 117 9.43 19.56 3.32
CA LEU A 117 8.97 20.69 4.12
C LEU A 117 9.97 21.06 5.23
N PRO A 118 10.35 22.35 5.35
CA PRO A 118 11.29 22.81 6.39
C PRO A 118 10.84 22.49 7.82
N VAL A 119 9.52 22.52 8.08
CA VAL A 119 8.95 22.19 9.39
C VAL A 119 9.31 20.77 9.81
N ILE A 120 9.27 19.82 8.86
CA ILE A 120 9.64 18.42 9.12
C ILE A 120 11.14 18.35 9.44
N PHE A 121 11.99 19.06 8.71
CA PHE A 121 13.41 19.11 9.02
C PHE A 121 13.71 19.68 10.42
N ASN A 122 13.06 20.78 10.79
CA ASN A 122 13.27 21.42 12.08
C ASN A 122 12.84 20.53 13.26
N SER A 123 11.82 19.68 13.08
CA SER A 123 11.33 18.78 14.13
C SER A 123 12.36 17.73 14.59
N MET A 124 13.49 17.55 13.89
CA MET A 124 14.59 16.67 14.29
C MET A 124 15.52 17.27 15.34
N LEU A 125 15.49 18.60 15.51
CA LEU A 125 16.40 19.35 16.39
C LEU A 125 15.69 19.87 17.64
N GLU A 126 14.41 19.56 17.78
CA GLU A 126 13.59 19.97 18.90
C GLU A 126 12.96 18.72 19.54
N PRO A 127 13.41 18.32 20.75
CA PRO A 127 12.75 17.35 21.62
C PRO A 127 11.23 17.53 21.62
N SER A 128 10.53 16.68 20.86
CA SER A 128 9.11 16.74 20.58
C SER A 128 8.57 15.32 20.40
N THR A 129 7.32 15.17 20.81
CA THR A 129 6.50 13.97 20.70
C THR A 129 6.05 13.66 19.27
N GLU A 130 6.21 14.61 18.33
CA GLU A 130 5.67 14.54 16.97
C GLU A 130 6.24 13.39 16.16
N ASN A 131 7.58 13.32 16.04
CA ASN A 131 8.24 12.24 15.32
C ASN A 131 7.94 10.88 15.96
N PHE A 132 7.93 10.82 17.29
CA PHE A 132 7.60 9.61 18.05
C PHE A 132 6.18 9.12 17.73
N TYR A 133 5.19 9.99 17.81
CA TYR A 133 3.81 9.64 17.52
C TYR A 133 3.61 9.26 16.04
N MET A 134 4.22 10.01 15.12
CA MET A 134 4.14 9.73 13.69
C MET A 134 4.72 8.36 13.32
N LEU A 135 5.75 7.89 14.02
CA LEU A 135 6.24 6.51 13.88
C LEU A 135 5.18 5.48 14.23
N HIS A 136 4.46 5.68 15.32
CA HIS A 136 3.45 4.73 15.78
C HIS A 136 2.21 4.79 14.85
N LEU A 137 1.78 5.99 14.46
CA LEU A 137 0.68 6.23 13.53
C LEU A 137 0.95 5.57 12.16
N SER A 138 2.15 5.81 11.60
CA SER A 138 2.56 5.26 10.31
C SER A 138 2.73 3.75 10.34
N LEU A 139 3.20 3.18 11.46
CA LEU A 139 3.27 1.73 11.67
C LEU A 139 1.87 1.11 11.61
N VAL A 140 0.88 1.68 12.29
CA VAL A 140 -0.52 1.18 12.21
C VAL A 140 -1.09 1.34 10.80
N LEU A 141 -0.85 2.48 10.14
CA LEU A 141 -1.28 2.65 8.75
C LEU A 141 -0.64 1.61 7.83
N MET A 142 0.64 1.29 8.05
CA MET A 142 1.34 0.24 7.30
C MET A 142 0.70 -1.14 7.55
N LEU A 143 0.36 -1.48 8.80
CA LEU A 143 -0.34 -2.73 9.13
C LEU A 143 -1.72 -2.82 8.44
N LEU A 144 -2.51 -1.74 8.50
CA LEU A 144 -3.78 -1.65 7.76
C LEU A 144 -3.56 -1.76 6.24
N GLY A 145 -2.47 -1.19 5.73
CA GLY A 145 -2.06 -1.31 4.33
C GLY A 145 -1.72 -2.74 3.93
N VAL A 146 -0.99 -3.49 4.76
CA VAL A 146 -0.69 -4.92 4.54
C VAL A 146 -1.99 -5.72 4.50
N PHE A 147 -2.90 -5.49 5.45
CA PHE A 147 -4.23 -6.09 5.47
C PHE A 147 -5.00 -5.84 4.16
N SER A 148 -5.07 -4.57 3.72
CA SER A 148 -5.73 -4.19 2.45
C SER A 148 -5.08 -4.83 1.22
N MET A 149 -3.74 -4.85 1.16
CA MET A 149 -3.01 -5.43 0.03
C MET A 149 -3.19 -6.94 -0.05
N GLN A 150 -3.09 -7.63 1.08
CA GLN A 150 -3.18 -9.09 1.13
C GLN A 150 -4.60 -9.57 0.80
N THR A 151 -5.62 -8.87 1.31
CA THR A 151 -7.02 -9.15 0.97
C THR A 151 -7.28 -9.06 -0.53
N ARG A 152 -6.73 -8.03 -1.20
CA ARG A 152 -6.80 -7.89 -2.67
C ARG A 152 -6.09 -9.03 -3.40
N LYS A 153 -4.86 -9.38 -3.01
CA LYS A 153 -4.04 -10.38 -3.72
C LYS A 153 -4.47 -11.82 -3.48
N LYS A 154 -4.47 -12.26 -2.21
CA LYS A 154 -4.68 -13.66 -1.83
C LYS A 154 -6.05 -13.92 -1.21
N GLY A 155 -6.72 -12.87 -0.74
CA GLY A 155 -7.85 -12.99 0.18
C GLY A 155 -7.38 -12.98 1.64
N TRP A 156 -8.33 -13.01 2.56
CA TRP A 156 -8.07 -13.05 4.00
C TRP A 156 -8.71 -14.31 4.56
N PHE A 157 -7.90 -15.26 5.03
CA PHE A 157 -8.36 -16.60 5.37
C PHE A 157 -8.74 -16.71 6.86
N GLU A 158 -9.65 -17.62 7.15
CA GLU A 158 -10.09 -17.95 8.51
C GLU A 158 -9.03 -18.84 9.18
N ARG A 159 -7.95 -18.20 9.66
CA ARG A 159 -6.89 -18.84 10.44
C ARG A 159 -6.52 -17.96 11.62
N ARG A 160 -6.12 -18.57 12.74
CA ARG A 160 -5.70 -17.86 13.97
C ARG A 160 -4.66 -16.76 13.75
N ILE A 161 -3.72 -16.95 12.82
CA ILE A 161 -2.69 -15.94 12.53
C ILE A 161 -3.31 -14.66 11.96
N TYR A 162 -4.32 -14.77 11.09
CA TYR A 162 -5.01 -13.63 10.51
C TYR A 162 -5.92 -12.91 11.51
N GLU A 163 -6.52 -13.66 12.43
CA GLU A 163 -7.29 -13.12 13.55
C GLU A 163 -6.37 -12.36 14.52
N LEU A 164 -5.27 -12.99 14.93
CA LEU A 164 -4.26 -12.39 15.80
C LEU A 164 -3.66 -11.13 15.18
N TYR A 165 -3.44 -11.13 13.86
CA TYR A 165 -2.98 -9.95 13.15
C TYR A 165 -3.95 -8.78 13.26
N LEU A 166 -5.26 -9.01 13.02
CA LEU A 166 -6.27 -7.96 13.13
C LEU A 166 -6.47 -7.51 14.58
N LEU A 167 -6.44 -8.45 15.52
CA LEU A 167 -6.53 -8.16 16.94
C LEU A 167 -5.35 -7.29 17.40
N THR A 168 -4.12 -7.63 17.03
CA THR A 168 -2.91 -6.88 17.42
C THR A 168 -2.83 -5.52 16.74
N ALA A 169 -3.16 -5.43 15.45
CA ALA A 169 -3.26 -4.15 14.74
C ALA A 169 -4.35 -3.25 15.34
N GLY A 170 -5.51 -3.82 15.67
CA GLY A 170 -6.60 -3.11 16.34
C GLY A 170 -6.20 -2.66 17.75
N PHE A 171 -5.60 -3.54 18.54
CA PHE A 171 -5.08 -3.23 19.88
C PHE A 171 -4.15 -2.02 19.84
N TYR A 172 -3.17 -2.04 18.95
CA TYR A 172 -2.21 -0.97 18.85
C TYR A 172 -2.85 0.34 18.32
N LEU A 173 -3.82 0.24 17.41
CA LEU A 173 -4.63 1.40 16.99
C LEU A 173 -5.40 2.01 18.18
N GLY A 174 -5.96 1.18 19.06
CA GLY A 174 -6.62 1.63 20.29
C GLY A 174 -5.69 2.39 21.22
N VAL A 175 -4.45 1.92 21.41
CA VAL A 175 -3.42 2.62 22.20
C VAL A 175 -3.14 4.01 21.62
N ILE A 176 -2.94 4.10 20.30
CA ILE A 176 -2.65 5.37 19.61
C ILE A 176 -3.80 6.36 19.71
N CYS A 177 -5.06 5.90 19.66
CA CYS A 177 -6.23 6.77 19.84
C CYS A 177 -6.27 7.44 21.23
N ILE A 178 -5.80 6.74 22.27
CA ILE A 178 -5.66 7.33 23.61
C ILE A 178 -4.47 8.29 23.68
N TRP A 179 -3.39 8.03 22.94
CA TRP A 179 -2.25 8.97 22.92
C TRP A 179 -2.60 10.29 22.23
N ASN A 180 -3.32 10.24 21.11
CA ASN A 180 -3.74 11.46 20.41
C ASN A 180 -4.96 11.22 19.49
N TYR A 181 -5.82 12.23 19.37
CA TYR A 181 -7.07 12.18 18.62
C TYR A 181 -6.88 11.92 17.12
N THR A 182 -5.72 12.25 16.57
CA THR A 182 -5.40 11.93 15.17
C THR A 182 -5.42 10.42 14.90
N GLY A 183 -5.28 9.57 15.92
CA GLY A 183 -5.45 8.12 15.81
C GLY A 183 -6.84 7.73 15.29
N PHE A 184 -7.87 8.52 15.62
CA PHE A 184 -9.23 8.28 15.12
C PHE A 184 -9.34 8.45 13.60
N SER A 185 -8.43 9.20 12.95
CA SER A 185 -8.39 9.25 11.48
C SER A 185 -8.09 7.88 10.86
N LEU A 186 -7.29 7.04 11.53
CA LEU A 186 -7.02 5.67 11.09
C LEU A 186 -8.23 4.74 11.25
N LEU A 187 -9.16 5.05 12.17
CA LEU A 187 -10.43 4.31 12.25
C LEU A 187 -11.27 4.53 11.00
N LEU A 188 -11.32 5.78 10.49
CA LEU A 188 -12.00 6.08 9.23
C LEU A 188 -11.36 5.32 8.06
N ILE A 189 -10.03 5.25 8.02
CA ILE A 189 -9.29 4.46 7.03
C ILE A 189 -9.59 2.96 7.18
N GLY A 190 -9.66 2.45 8.42
CA GLY A 190 -10.02 1.07 8.71
C GLY A 190 -11.44 0.73 8.22
N VAL A 191 -12.41 1.60 8.47
CA VAL A 191 -13.79 1.47 7.96
C VAL A 191 -13.80 1.47 6.43
N TYR A 192 -13.08 2.41 5.80
CA TYR A 192 -12.93 2.45 4.35
C TYR A 192 -12.37 1.13 3.79
N ILE A 193 -11.32 0.58 4.41
CA ILE A 193 -10.72 -0.70 3.99
C ILE A 193 -11.74 -1.84 4.13
N ILE A 194 -12.49 -1.91 5.23
CA ILE A 194 -13.52 -2.93 5.45
C ILE A 194 -14.62 -2.85 4.38
N ILE A 195 -15.07 -1.64 4.02
CA ILE A 195 -16.05 -1.43 2.94
C ILE A 195 -15.49 -1.90 1.59
N CYS A 196 -14.25 -1.52 1.25
CA CYS A 196 -13.61 -2.01 0.03
C CYS A 196 -13.47 -3.54 0.02
N ASN A 197 -13.09 -4.11 1.16
CA ASN A 197 -12.96 -5.56 1.32
C ASN A 197 -14.30 -6.28 1.17
N TYR A 198 -15.40 -5.69 1.64
CA TYR A 198 -16.75 -6.25 1.46
C TYR A 198 -17.07 -6.46 -0.02
N VAL A 199 -16.85 -5.42 -0.84
CA VAL A 199 -17.09 -5.49 -2.28
C VAL A 199 -16.19 -6.54 -2.93
N LEU A 200 -14.89 -6.53 -2.62
CA LEU A 200 -13.90 -7.44 -3.21
C LEU A 200 -14.09 -8.91 -2.82
N LEU A 201 -14.47 -9.18 -1.57
CA LEU A 201 -14.60 -10.55 -1.06
C LEU A 201 -15.94 -11.17 -1.46
N LYS A 202 -16.98 -10.36 -1.71
CA LYS A 202 -18.28 -10.86 -2.18
C LYS A 202 -18.14 -11.69 -3.46
N GLU A 203 -17.37 -11.20 -4.42
CA GLU A 203 -17.09 -11.91 -5.68
C GLU A 203 -16.27 -13.18 -5.45
N LYS A 204 -15.20 -13.09 -4.65
CA LYS A 204 -14.32 -14.23 -4.36
C LYS A 204 -15.05 -15.36 -3.62
N ILE A 205 -15.91 -15.02 -2.65
CA ILE A 205 -16.71 -16.00 -1.91
C ILE A 205 -17.73 -16.67 -2.83
N LYS A 206 -18.34 -15.92 -3.76
CA LYS A 206 -19.26 -16.50 -4.76
C LYS A 206 -18.52 -17.51 -5.65
N ALA A 207 -17.36 -17.13 -6.20
CA ALA A 207 -16.53 -18.01 -7.01
C ALA A 207 -16.04 -19.25 -6.24
N GLN A 208 -15.76 -19.14 -4.94
CA GLN A 208 -15.34 -20.27 -4.11
C GLN A 208 -16.50 -21.27 -3.87
N LYS A 209 -17.74 -20.78 -3.73
CA LYS A 209 -18.93 -21.64 -3.58
C LYS A 209 -19.27 -22.39 -4.86
N GLU A 210 -19.08 -21.78 -6.02
CA GLU A 210 -19.34 -22.38 -7.33
C GLU A 210 -18.39 -23.55 -7.63
N LYS A 211 -17.18 -23.55 -7.07
CA LYS A 211 -16.17 -24.60 -7.28
C LYS A 211 -16.44 -25.94 -6.58
N LYS A 212 -17.56 -26.13 -5.88
CA LYS A 212 -18.00 -27.42 -5.28
C LYS A 212 -16.89 -28.27 -4.61
N GLU A 213 -15.96 -27.65 -3.89
CA GLU A 213 -15.09 -28.40 -2.97
C GLU A 213 -15.86 -28.61 -1.66
N GLU A 214 -16.02 -29.86 -1.22
CA GLU A 214 -16.82 -30.25 -0.04
C GLU A 214 -16.34 -29.64 1.28
N LYS A 215 -15.11 -29.10 1.33
CA LYS A 215 -14.60 -28.17 2.35
C LYS A 215 -13.28 -27.59 1.84
N PRO A 216 -13.23 -26.34 1.37
CA PRO A 216 -11.96 -25.76 0.95
C PRO A 216 -11.02 -25.68 2.15
N LYS A 217 -9.79 -26.21 2.00
CA LYS A 217 -8.75 -26.24 3.05
C LYS A 217 -8.45 -24.85 3.64
N ASN A 218 -8.82 -23.78 2.92
CA ASN A 218 -8.74 -22.38 3.34
C ASN A 218 -10.04 -21.62 3.03
N GLN A 219 -10.91 -21.48 4.04
CA GLN A 219 -12.10 -20.65 3.95
C GLN A 219 -11.73 -19.16 4.06
N ILE A 220 -12.34 -18.33 3.21
CA ILE A 220 -12.20 -16.87 3.28
C ILE A 220 -13.02 -16.35 4.47
N MET A 221 -12.36 -15.59 5.36
CA MET A 221 -12.99 -15.00 6.53
C MET A 221 -14.01 -13.94 6.12
N ARG A 222 -15.22 -14.00 6.69
CA ARG A 222 -16.28 -13.02 6.43
C ARG A 222 -15.85 -11.63 6.90
N VAL A 223 -16.30 -10.60 6.18
CA VAL A 223 -15.96 -9.20 6.47
C VAL A 223 -16.46 -8.77 7.86
N PHE A 224 -17.59 -9.31 8.31
CA PHE A 224 -18.09 -9.09 9.67
C PHE A 224 -17.05 -9.50 10.73
N TYR A 225 -16.43 -10.68 10.58
CA TYR A 225 -15.39 -11.14 11.50
C TYR A 225 -14.09 -10.33 11.39
N GLN A 226 -13.73 -9.86 10.19
CA GLN A 226 -12.62 -8.91 10.02
C GLN A 226 -12.83 -7.64 10.84
N GLY A 227 -14.02 -7.04 10.72
CA GLY A 227 -14.40 -5.85 11.47
C GLY A 227 -14.48 -6.12 12.98
N PHE A 228 -15.05 -7.26 13.38
CA PHE A 228 -15.16 -7.66 14.77
C PHE A 228 -13.79 -7.77 15.46
N TRP A 229 -12.85 -8.52 14.89
CA TRP A 229 -11.52 -8.70 15.49
C TRP A 229 -10.73 -7.39 15.59
N LEU A 230 -10.81 -6.55 14.55
CA LEU A 230 -10.19 -5.23 14.55
C LEU A 230 -10.80 -4.34 15.64
N LEU A 231 -12.13 -4.27 15.71
CA LEU A 231 -12.87 -3.44 16.67
C LEU A 231 -12.65 -3.91 18.11
N PHE A 232 -12.69 -5.22 18.34
CA PHE A 232 -12.40 -5.81 19.65
C PHE A 232 -10.97 -5.48 20.09
N GLY A 233 -10.00 -5.58 19.18
CA GLY A 233 -8.64 -5.09 19.40
C GLY A 233 -8.62 -3.63 19.83
N ILE A 234 -9.27 -2.74 19.07
CA ILE A 234 -9.31 -1.29 19.35
C ILE A 234 -9.83 -1.02 20.77
N PHE A 235 -10.95 -1.61 21.18
CA PHE A 235 -11.49 -1.44 22.53
C PHE A 235 -10.55 -1.98 23.60
N ALA A 236 -9.94 -3.15 23.38
CA ALA A 236 -8.96 -3.71 24.30
C ALA A 236 -7.73 -2.80 24.46
N GLY A 237 -7.23 -2.23 23.37
CA GLY A 237 -6.11 -1.27 23.38
C GLY A 237 -6.41 0.02 24.13
N MET A 238 -7.58 0.60 23.89
CA MET A 238 -8.04 1.80 24.61
C MET A 238 -8.20 1.50 26.10
N PHE A 239 -8.88 0.41 26.44
CA PHE A 239 -9.13 0.01 27.83
C PHE A 239 -7.83 -0.25 28.60
N THR A 240 -6.90 -1.03 28.02
CA THR A 240 -5.61 -1.33 28.67
C THR A 240 -4.77 -0.08 28.88
N THR A 241 -4.78 0.86 27.93
CA THR A 241 -4.05 2.13 28.06
C THR A 241 -4.64 3.00 29.17
N LEU A 242 -5.96 3.13 29.22
CA LEU A 242 -6.65 3.87 30.29
C LEU A 242 -6.45 3.21 31.66
N MET A 243 -6.47 1.87 31.74
CA MET A 243 -6.17 1.13 32.97
C MET A 243 -4.72 1.36 33.42
N LYS A 244 -3.75 1.38 32.50
CA LYS A 244 -2.35 1.71 32.82
C LYS A 244 -2.25 3.09 33.46
N TYR A 245 -2.96 4.09 32.94
CA TYR A 245 -2.93 5.46 33.47
C TYR A 245 -3.70 5.60 34.79
N THR A 246 -4.84 4.91 34.93
CA THR A 246 -5.61 4.81 36.17
C THR A 246 -4.74 4.27 37.30
N GLY A 247 -4.05 3.15 37.08
CA GLY A 247 -3.16 2.55 38.07
C GLY A 247 -1.97 3.44 38.47
N ARG A 248 -1.56 4.36 37.59
CA ARG A 248 -0.44 5.28 37.85
C ARG A 248 -0.88 6.57 38.56
N THR A 249 -2.03 7.10 38.19
CA THR A 249 -2.55 8.39 38.70
C THR A 249 -3.38 8.23 39.96
N GLY A 250 -3.89 7.02 40.23
CA GLY A 250 -4.86 6.76 41.29
C GLY A 250 -6.26 7.30 41.00
N GLN A 251 -6.50 7.87 39.82
CA GLN A 251 -7.79 8.38 39.40
C GLN A 251 -8.68 7.27 38.86
N THR A 252 -9.99 7.49 38.87
CA THR A 252 -10.95 6.57 38.22
C THR A 252 -10.83 6.62 36.70
N LEU A 253 -11.30 5.57 36.01
CA LEU A 253 -11.34 5.53 34.54
C LEU A 253 -12.11 6.71 33.93
N GLY A 254 -13.23 7.11 34.57
CA GLY A 254 -14.03 8.26 34.12
C GLY A 254 -13.23 9.56 34.18
N GLN A 255 -12.54 9.80 35.30
CA GLN A 255 -11.68 10.99 35.45
C GLN A 255 -10.51 11.00 34.47
N GLN A 256 -9.93 9.84 34.16
CA GLN A 256 -8.89 9.72 33.14
C GLN A 256 -9.41 10.04 31.73
N PHE A 257 -10.62 9.59 31.42
CA PHE A 257 -11.28 9.91 30.17
C PHE A 257 -11.65 11.40 30.09
N ASP A 258 -12.16 11.99 31.17
CA ASP A 258 -12.47 13.42 31.25
C ASP A 258 -11.21 14.28 31.07
N TRP A 259 -10.11 13.90 31.72
CA TRP A 259 -8.81 14.54 31.50
C TRP A 259 -8.41 14.49 30.03
N TRP A 260 -8.52 13.32 29.39
CA TRP A 260 -8.19 13.14 27.98
C TRP A 260 -9.06 14.03 27.06
N MET A 261 -10.36 14.12 27.34
CA MET A 261 -11.31 14.97 26.62
C MET A 261 -11.01 16.46 26.79
N ILE A 262 -10.61 16.90 27.99
CA ILE A 262 -10.25 18.30 28.25
C ILE A 262 -9.06 18.75 27.38
N GLN A 263 -8.12 17.85 27.09
CA GLN A 263 -6.97 18.18 26.23
C GLN A 263 -7.37 18.56 24.80
N LEU A 264 -8.56 18.19 24.33
CA LEU A 264 -9.07 18.63 23.04
C LEU A 264 -9.38 20.13 23.01
N ARG A 265 -9.40 20.83 24.15
CA ARG A 265 -9.65 22.27 24.21
C ARG A 265 -8.42 23.12 23.93
N SER A 266 -7.22 22.54 23.84
CA SER A 266 -5.96 23.28 23.68
C SER A 266 -5.69 23.81 22.26
N PHE A 267 -6.70 23.82 21.39
CA PHE A 267 -6.65 24.53 20.11
C PHE A 267 -6.39 26.04 20.30
N PRO A 268 -5.69 26.72 19.38
CA PRO A 268 -5.38 26.27 18.02
C PRO A 268 -3.94 25.78 17.78
N ASN A 269 -2.97 25.96 18.68
CA ASN A 269 -1.54 25.77 18.34
C ASN A 269 -1.03 24.33 18.55
N ARG A 270 -1.36 23.70 19.68
CA ARG A 270 -0.98 22.30 20.00
C ARG A 270 -2.18 21.57 20.59
N CYS A 271 -2.45 20.36 20.11
CA CYS A 271 -3.52 19.52 20.64
C CYS A 271 -2.94 18.16 21.03
N GLN A 272 -3.09 17.80 22.32
CA GLN A 272 -2.57 16.55 22.90
C GLN A 272 -1.10 16.32 22.54
N ASP A 273 -0.28 17.33 22.84
CA ASP A 273 1.16 17.36 22.58
C ASP A 273 1.60 17.28 21.13
N ILE A 274 0.72 17.50 20.13
CA ILE A 274 1.11 17.57 18.71
C ILE A 274 0.77 18.95 18.13
N SER A 275 1.65 19.52 17.32
CA SER A 275 1.37 20.74 16.56
C SER A 275 0.20 20.54 15.60
N THR A 276 -0.80 21.43 15.65
CA THR A 276 -1.94 21.40 14.73
C THR A 276 -1.50 21.67 13.28
N TRP A 277 -0.44 22.46 13.10
CA TRP A 277 0.13 22.72 11.77
C TRP A 277 0.66 21.45 11.10
N LEU A 278 1.35 20.59 11.86
CA LEU A 278 1.82 19.30 11.35
C LEU A 278 0.66 18.43 10.86
N ILE A 279 -0.46 18.43 11.58
CA ILE A 279 -1.66 17.66 11.22
C ILE A 279 -2.28 18.20 9.93
N VAL A 280 -2.39 19.52 9.79
CA VAL A 280 -2.87 20.17 8.55
C VAL A 280 -1.98 19.79 7.37
N VAL A 281 -0.66 19.92 7.53
CA VAL A 281 0.32 19.56 6.50
C VAL A 281 0.21 18.08 6.11
N LEU A 282 0.06 17.19 7.09
CA LEU A 282 -0.12 15.76 6.86
C LEU A 282 -1.37 15.49 6.02
N VAL A 283 -2.53 16.01 6.44
CA VAL A 283 -3.80 15.80 5.73
C VAL A 283 -3.74 16.36 4.31
N MET A 284 -3.22 17.57 4.13
CA MET A 284 -3.13 18.22 2.82
C MET A 284 -2.18 17.47 1.88
N SER A 285 -1.01 17.03 2.35
CA SER A 285 -0.06 16.27 1.54
C SER A 285 -0.63 14.91 1.11
N VAL A 286 -1.33 14.21 2.01
CA VAL A 286 -2.02 12.95 1.70
C VAL A 286 -3.14 13.18 0.68
N PHE A 287 -3.96 14.21 0.89
CA PHE A 287 -5.06 14.55 -0.02
C PHE A 287 -4.58 14.87 -1.44
N ILE A 288 -3.54 15.70 -1.57
CA ILE A 288 -2.93 16.03 -2.87
C ILE A 288 -2.44 14.77 -3.57
N GLY A 289 -1.74 13.87 -2.87
CA GLY A 289 -1.25 12.63 -3.48
C GLY A 289 -2.39 11.72 -3.94
N ILE A 290 -3.46 11.59 -3.15
CA ILE A 290 -4.64 10.81 -3.53
C ILE A 290 -5.29 11.40 -4.79
N LEU A 291 -5.49 12.73 -4.84
CA LEU A 291 -6.05 13.41 -6.01
C LEU A 291 -5.19 13.21 -7.26
N CYS A 292 -3.87 13.36 -7.16
CA CYS A 292 -2.95 13.10 -8.27
C CYS A 292 -3.09 11.67 -8.80
N ASN A 293 -3.24 10.69 -7.91
CA ASN A 293 -3.44 9.30 -8.30
C ASN A 293 -4.79 9.07 -8.99
N MET A 294 -5.87 9.71 -8.53
CA MET A 294 -7.18 9.64 -9.18
C MET A 294 -7.14 10.24 -10.60
N VAL A 295 -6.55 11.44 -10.75
CA VAL A 295 -6.41 12.11 -12.06
C VAL A 295 -5.57 11.26 -13.01
N PHE A 296 -4.45 10.72 -12.55
CA PHE A 296 -3.61 9.84 -13.37
C PHE A 296 -4.36 8.60 -13.86
N PHE A 297 -5.17 7.98 -12.99
CA PHE A 297 -5.97 6.82 -13.36
C PHE A 297 -7.07 7.18 -14.38
N ALA A 298 -7.74 8.33 -14.20
CA ALA A 298 -8.76 8.82 -15.13
C ALA A 298 -8.18 9.11 -16.53
N VAL A 299 -7.04 9.79 -16.60
CA VAL A 299 -6.34 10.08 -17.86
C VAL A 299 -5.90 8.78 -18.54
N LYS A 300 -5.35 7.83 -17.77
CA LYS A 300 -4.93 6.53 -18.32
C LYS A 300 -6.12 5.75 -18.87
N LYS A 301 -7.26 5.74 -18.17
CA LYS A 301 -8.49 5.09 -18.63
C LYS A 301 -9.02 5.73 -19.91
N LYS A 302 -9.04 7.06 -20.01
CA LYS A 302 -9.45 7.79 -21.22
C LYS A 302 -8.54 7.46 -22.42
N LYS A 303 -7.22 7.44 -22.22
CA LYS A 303 -6.26 7.07 -23.27
C LYS A 303 -6.40 5.62 -23.71
N ALA A 304 -6.68 4.69 -22.79
CA ALA A 304 -6.93 3.29 -23.11
C ALA A 304 -8.23 3.12 -23.92
N GLY A 305 -9.31 3.80 -23.53
CA GLY A 305 -10.57 3.82 -24.28
C GLY A 305 -10.40 4.38 -25.69
N GLN A 306 -9.69 5.50 -25.85
CA GLN A 306 -9.37 6.05 -27.18
C GLN A 306 -8.49 5.11 -28.01
N ALA A 307 -7.55 4.37 -27.41
CA ALA A 307 -6.74 3.40 -28.13
C ALA A 307 -7.55 2.17 -28.57
N GLU A 308 -8.50 1.72 -27.75
CA GLU A 308 -9.40 0.61 -28.07
C GLU A 308 -10.42 1.01 -29.15
N GLU A 309 -10.95 2.24 -29.08
CA GLU A 309 -11.83 2.81 -30.11
C GLU A 309 -11.08 3.01 -31.43
N ASN A 310 -9.86 3.56 -31.41
CA ASN A 310 -9.03 3.69 -32.60
C ASN A 310 -8.68 2.32 -33.22
N ASN A 311 -8.42 1.30 -32.40
CA ASN A 311 -8.17 -0.06 -32.89
C ASN A 311 -9.42 -0.68 -33.52
N LYS A 312 -10.62 -0.47 -32.94
CA LYS A 312 -11.88 -0.93 -33.53
C LYS A 312 -12.18 -0.25 -34.87
N VAL A 313 -11.93 1.05 -34.98
CA VAL A 313 -12.09 1.79 -36.25
C VAL A 313 -11.10 1.27 -37.30
N LEU A 314 -9.87 0.90 -36.90
CA LEU A 314 -8.89 0.28 -37.80
C LEU A 314 -9.28 -1.15 -38.21
N GLU A 315 -9.91 -1.93 -37.33
CA GLU A 315 -10.44 -3.27 -37.65
C GLU A 315 -11.68 -3.19 -38.54
N GLU A 316 -12.63 -2.29 -38.27
CA GLU A 316 -13.81 -2.06 -39.14
C GLU A 316 -13.42 -1.51 -40.52
N ALA A 317 -12.38 -0.67 -40.60
CA ALA A 317 -11.83 -0.20 -41.88
C ALA A 317 -11.03 -1.29 -42.64
N ALA A 318 -10.64 -2.38 -41.97
CA ALA A 318 -9.98 -3.53 -42.60
C ALA A 318 -10.97 -4.66 -42.95
N GLU A 319 -12.16 -4.69 -42.34
CA GLU A 319 -13.25 -5.63 -42.62
C GLU A 319 -14.34 -5.07 -43.55
N SER A 320 -14.30 -3.79 -43.93
CA SER A 320 -15.20 -3.27 -44.97
C SER A 320 -14.94 -4.02 -46.29
N PRO A 321 -15.98 -4.60 -46.93
CA PRO A 321 -15.84 -5.16 -48.27
C PRO A 321 -15.28 -4.07 -49.18
N GLU A 322 -14.26 -4.40 -49.97
CA GLU A 322 -14.01 -3.65 -51.20
C GLU A 322 -15.36 -3.60 -51.93
N GLU A 323 -15.95 -2.41 -52.06
CA GLU A 323 -17.14 -2.20 -52.86
C GLU A 323 -16.78 -2.60 -54.30
N GLU A 324 -17.11 -3.83 -54.67
CA GLU A 324 -17.38 -4.20 -56.05
C GLU A 324 -18.55 -3.33 -56.50
N SER A 325 -18.23 -2.19 -57.10
CA SER A 325 -19.18 -1.40 -57.85
C SER A 325 -19.64 -2.23 -59.04
N ASP A 326 -20.90 -2.68 -58.99
CA ASP A 326 -21.63 -3.18 -60.15
C ASP A 326 -21.53 -2.15 -61.29
N MET A 327 -20.74 -2.46 -62.32
CA MET A 327 -20.92 -1.91 -63.66
C MET A 327 -20.84 -3.05 -64.67
N GLU A 328 -22.03 -3.41 -65.16
CA GLU A 328 -22.37 -3.94 -66.48
C GLU A 328 -21.28 -4.73 -67.24
N GLU A 329 -21.60 -6.00 -67.49
CA GLU A 329 -21.02 -6.79 -68.57
C GLU A 329 -20.94 -5.98 -69.87
N THR A 330 -19.76 -5.50 -70.24
CA THR A 330 -19.49 -5.01 -71.60
C THR A 330 -18.06 -5.32 -72.02
N HIS A 331 -17.96 -6.35 -72.86
CA HIS A 331 -16.93 -6.64 -73.86
C HIS A 331 -15.47 -6.24 -73.58
N GLU A 332 -14.66 -7.27 -73.33
CA GLU A 332 -13.20 -7.26 -73.27
C GLU A 332 -12.53 -6.49 -74.41
N GLY A 333 -11.65 -5.55 -74.05
CA GLY A 333 -10.41 -5.30 -74.79
C GLY A 333 -10.19 -3.91 -75.39
N TYR A 334 -11.14 -2.96 -75.35
CA TYR A 334 -10.94 -1.63 -75.94
C TYR A 334 -11.45 -0.49 -75.05
N VAL A 335 -10.70 0.62 -74.99
CA VAL A 335 -11.11 1.89 -74.36
C VAL A 335 -11.29 2.95 -75.44
N THR A 336 -12.40 3.69 -75.37
CA THR A 336 -12.70 4.78 -76.33
C THR A 336 -12.35 6.12 -75.70
N THR A 337 -11.49 6.91 -76.34
CA THR A 337 -11.15 8.28 -75.89
C THR A 337 -12.26 9.27 -76.30
N ALA A 338 -12.36 10.43 -75.64
CA ALA A 338 -13.43 11.43 -75.85
C ALA A 338 -13.63 11.92 -77.31
N ASP A 339 -12.64 11.72 -78.19
CA ASP A 339 -12.73 12.00 -79.64
C ASP A 339 -13.17 10.78 -80.50
N GLY A 340 -13.67 9.70 -79.89
CA GLY A 340 -14.32 8.58 -80.58
C GLY A 340 -13.41 7.50 -81.16
N ARG A 341 -12.11 7.46 -80.81
CA ARG A 341 -11.18 6.39 -81.25
C ARG A 341 -11.05 5.29 -80.21
N GLN A 342 -11.08 4.03 -80.66
CA GLN A 342 -10.91 2.83 -79.82
C GLN A 342 -9.44 2.40 -79.73
N ILE A 343 -8.93 2.20 -78.52
CA ILE A 343 -7.57 1.77 -78.20
C ILE A 343 -7.63 0.42 -77.49
N LYS A 344 -6.89 -0.58 -77.99
CA LYS A 344 -6.85 -1.93 -77.39
C LYS A 344 -5.93 -1.95 -76.17
N LEU A 345 -6.42 -2.39 -75.01
CA LEU A 345 -5.61 -2.54 -73.80
C LEU A 345 -4.71 -3.77 -73.93
N LEU A 346 -3.43 -3.61 -73.60
CA LEU A 346 -2.44 -4.70 -73.60
C LEU A 346 -2.37 -5.32 -72.21
N ASP A 347 -2.40 -6.65 -72.13
CA ASP A 347 -2.29 -7.36 -70.85
C ASP A 347 -0.91 -7.18 -70.21
N ASN A 348 -0.91 -6.94 -68.90
CA ASN A 348 0.31 -6.72 -68.13
C ASN A 348 1.19 -7.98 -68.14
N PRO A 349 2.39 -7.95 -68.75
CA PRO A 349 3.22 -9.14 -68.93
C PRO A 349 4.04 -9.50 -67.67
N LEU A 350 3.89 -8.78 -66.56
CA LEU A 350 4.61 -9.04 -65.33
C LEU A 350 3.80 -9.93 -64.37
N PRO A 351 4.40 -10.98 -63.78
CA PRO A 351 3.72 -11.79 -62.79
C PRO A 351 3.38 -10.93 -61.58
N VAL A 352 2.09 -10.80 -61.29
CA VAL A 352 1.59 -10.05 -60.13
C VAL A 352 2.11 -10.67 -58.82
N PRO A 353 2.39 -9.86 -57.77
CA PRO A 353 2.92 -10.37 -56.51
C PRO A 353 1.99 -11.43 -55.90
N LYS A 354 2.54 -12.59 -55.52
CA LYS A 354 1.74 -13.68 -54.93
C LYS A 354 1.10 -13.22 -53.62
N LYS A 355 -0.23 -13.30 -53.53
CA LYS A 355 -1.01 -13.06 -52.31
C LYS A 355 -0.55 -14.01 -51.20
N HIS A 356 -0.20 -13.47 -50.04
CA HIS A 356 0.34 -14.25 -48.92
C HIS A 356 -0.77 -15.09 -48.28
N VAL A 357 -0.71 -16.42 -48.44
CA VAL A 357 -1.65 -17.35 -47.80
C VAL A 357 -1.09 -17.75 -46.43
N LYS A 358 -1.89 -17.60 -45.36
CA LYS A 358 -1.50 -18.05 -44.01
C LYS A 358 -1.47 -19.58 -43.98
N ARG A 359 -0.33 -20.15 -43.54
CA ARG A 359 -0.15 -21.59 -43.36
C ARG A 359 -0.60 -21.97 -41.95
N GLU A 360 -1.65 -22.77 -41.84
CA GLU A 360 -2.03 -23.41 -40.57
C GLU A 360 -1.14 -24.64 -40.34
N MET A 361 -0.45 -24.69 -39.19
CA MET A 361 0.28 -25.89 -38.79
C MET A 361 -0.68 -26.84 -38.06
N ARG A 362 -0.94 -28.00 -38.65
CA ARG A 362 -1.54 -29.14 -37.95
C ARG A 362 -0.41 -30.02 -37.44
N PHE A 363 -0.44 -30.33 -36.16
CA PHE A 363 0.46 -31.31 -35.54
C PHE A 363 -0.19 -32.68 -35.71
N ASP A 364 0.45 -33.57 -36.46
CA ASP A 364 0.08 -34.98 -36.52
C ASP A 364 0.53 -35.64 -35.22
N PHE A 365 -0.42 -35.90 -34.32
CA PHE A 365 -0.27 -36.89 -33.28
C PHE A 365 -1.16 -38.07 -33.65
N ASP A 366 -0.55 -39.12 -34.19
CA ASP A 366 -1.20 -40.38 -34.46
C ASP A 366 -1.43 -41.11 -33.13
N PHE A 367 -2.67 -41.09 -32.65
CA PHE A 367 -3.14 -42.00 -31.62
C PHE A 367 -3.73 -43.22 -32.31
N GLU A 368 -2.89 -44.21 -32.61
CA GLU A 368 -3.35 -45.57 -32.92
C GLU A 368 -3.63 -46.28 -31.60
N ASP A 369 -4.92 -46.47 -31.32
CA ASP A 369 -5.43 -47.23 -30.18
C ASP A 369 -5.92 -48.59 -30.71
N GLU A 370 -5.06 -49.62 -30.70
CA GLU A 370 -5.49 -51.02 -30.84
C GLU A 370 -4.77 -51.95 -29.85
N GLY A 371 -5.52 -52.35 -28.82
CA GLY A 371 -5.67 -53.77 -28.49
C GLY A 371 -4.55 -54.49 -27.74
N LYS A 372 -4.57 -54.39 -26.40
CA LYS A 372 -4.19 -55.41 -25.39
C LYS A 372 -2.83 -56.12 -25.55
N LYS A 373 -1.92 -55.85 -24.59
CA LYS A 373 -1.32 -56.89 -23.73
C LYS A 373 -0.67 -56.30 -22.49
N GLU A 374 -0.61 -57.15 -21.47
CA GLU A 374 -0.27 -56.93 -20.08
C GLU A 374 1.08 -56.23 -19.83
N ASN A 375 1.12 -55.50 -18.72
CA ASN A 375 2.29 -55.08 -17.94
C ASN A 375 3.35 -54.26 -18.70
N CYS A 376 3.51 -52.98 -18.32
CA CYS A 376 4.78 -52.45 -17.81
C CYS A 376 4.73 -50.93 -17.58
N ILE A 377 5.18 -50.56 -16.38
CA ILE A 377 6.11 -49.45 -16.10
C ILE A 377 5.57 -48.03 -16.31
N GLU A 378 5.21 -47.41 -15.18
CA GLU A 378 5.20 -45.95 -15.00
C GLU A 378 6.61 -45.42 -15.32
N GLU A 379 6.76 -44.77 -16.48
CA GLU A 379 7.92 -43.91 -16.74
C GLU A 379 7.84 -42.71 -15.80
N LYS A 380 8.61 -42.80 -14.70
CA LYS A 380 8.90 -41.70 -13.80
C LYS A 380 9.46 -40.52 -14.60
N SER A 381 8.75 -39.39 -14.58
CA SER A 381 9.30 -38.12 -14.99
C SER A 381 10.43 -37.73 -14.02
N ASP A 382 11.62 -37.41 -14.54
CA ASP A 382 12.84 -36.98 -13.82
C ASP A 382 12.71 -35.67 -13.02
N PHE A 383 11.49 -35.22 -12.71
CA PHE A 383 11.22 -33.97 -11.99
C PHE A 383 10.59 -34.15 -10.61
N ASP A 384 10.28 -35.38 -10.20
CA ASP A 384 9.75 -35.66 -8.86
C ASP A 384 10.85 -36.22 -7.95
N ILE A 385 11.33 -35.40 -7.02
CA ILE A 385 12.20 -35.83 -5.93
C ILE A 385 11.32 -36.49 -4.86
N GLU A 386 11.51 -37.77 -4.62
CA GLU A 386 10.89 -38.49 -3.49
C GLU A 386 11.53 -38.02 -2.18
N ILE A 387 10.75 -37.32 -1.34
CA ILE A 387 11.15 -36.94 0.02
C ILE A 387 10.97 -38.17 0.92
N SER A 388 12.04 -38.61 1.59
CA SER A 388 11.97 -39.77 2.50
C SER A 388 11.17 -39.43 3.76
N GLU A 389 10.41 -40.39 4.30
CA GLU A 389 9.54 -40.18 5.48
C GLU A 389 10.28 -39.89 6.81
N ASN A 390 11.62 -39.84 6.80
CA ASN A 390 12.47 -39.43 7.93
C ASN A 390 13.23 -38.11 7.67
N ASP A 391 12.71 -37.24 6.80
CA ASP A 391 13.37 -35.97 6.48
C ASP A 391 13.00 -34.87 7.50
N ASP A 392 13.93 -34.59 8.42
CA ASP A 392 13.78 -33.74 9.61
C ASP A 392 13.86 -32.22 9.29
N PHE A 393 13.23 -31.75 8.21
CA PHE A 393 13.23 -30.33 7.80
C PHE A 393 12.37 -29.40 8.67
N ASP A 394 12.24 -29.69 9.96
CA ASP A 394 11.65 -28.81 10.97
C ASP A 394 12.66 -28.49 12.09
N LEU A 395 13.66 -27.64 11.82
CA LEU A 395 14.42 -26.94 12.87
C LEU A 395 14.86 -25.52 12.45
N ILE A 396 14.29 -24.55 13.19
CA ILE A 396 14.63 -23.11 13.40
C ILE A 396 14.00 -22.08 12.47
#